data_AF-N1PPG3-F1
#
_entry.id   AF-N1PPG3-F1
#
_cell.length_a   1.000
_cell.length_b   1.000
_cell.length_c   1.000
_cell.angle_alpha   90.00
_cell.angle_beta   90.00
_cell.angle_gamma   90.00
#
_symmetry.space_group_name_H-M   'P 1'
#
loop_
_entity.id
_entity.type
_entity.pdbx_description
1 polymer ?
#
loop_
_entity_poly.entity_id
_entity_poly.type
_entity_poly.pdbx_seq_one_letter_code
_entity_poly.pdbx_strand_id
1 'polypeptide(L)'
;MVLVIIIIIAFARRPASSCTPETDIYFGDIPYKDVVWTKDTRFTDTQPKVFYNESGADERSAWSEIYPSGWVEVQGTSARKLVGGAPLEYWGSELEEWEAGSQAWATTLMHQIHCLGMMKSSWHKIESGEPINNRRHGHFPHCIEYLRQAVMCQADLTLEPAMDPMHWPIGTSGWDVTHRCKDWDAVLDAVKQRAVLRDNENQRWYRMTPRSSSLQR
;
A
#
# COMPACT_ATOMS: atom_id res chain seq x y z
N MET A 1 36.34 -52.85 8.01
CA MET A 1 35.82 -51.68 8.74
C MET A 1 35.02 -50.83 7.78
N VAL A 2 33.71 -50.72 7.98
CA VAL A 2 32.84 -49.85 7.17
C VAL A 2 32.82 -48.48 7.84
N LEU A 3 33.24 -47.44 7.12
CA LEU A 3 33.27 -46.07 7.60
C LEU A 3 31.84 -45.49 7.47
N VAL A 4 31.15 -45.28 8.59
CA VAL A 4 29.85 -44.60 8.61
C VAL A 4 30.10 -43.09 8.67
N ILE A 5 29.88 -42.40 7.55
CA ILE A 5 29.96 -40.93 7.48
C ILE A 5 28.60 -40.39 7.94
N ILE A 6 28.56 -39.84 9.15
CA ILE A 6 27.39 -39.13 9.67
C ILE A 6 27.46 -37.70 9.12
N ILE A 7 26.62 -37.38 8.15
CA ILE A 7 26.47 -36.01 7.63
C ILE A 7 25.49 -35.28 8.56
N ILE A 8 26.02 -34.44 9.44
CA ILE A 8 25.21 -33.53 10.25
C ILE A 8 24.82 -32.34 9.38
N ILE A 9 23.59 -32.32 8.87
CA ILE A 9 23.03 -31.17 8.16
C ILE A 9 22.59 -30.14 9.20
N ALA A 10 23.42 -29.13 9.45
CA ALA A 10 23.05 -27.99 10.27
C ALA A 10 22.12 -27.06 9.46
N PHE A 11 20.83 -27.02 9.81
CA PHE A 11 19.91 -26.02 9.28
C PHE A 11 20.20 -24.67 9.95
N ALA A 12 20.97 -23.81 9.28
CA ALA A 12 21.08 -22.41 9.68
C ALA A 12 19.72 -21.71 9.44
N ARG A 13 19.02 -21.32 10.52
CA ARG A 13 17.87 -20.41 10.40
C ARG A 13 18.38 -19.08 9.86
N ARG A 14 17.88 -18.65 8.70
CA ARG A 14 18.17 -17.31 8.18
C ARG A 14 17.65 -16.27 9.18
N PRO A 15 18.43 -15.22 9.50
CA PRO A 15 17.94 -14.14 10.36
C PRO A 15 16.74 -13.45 9.70
N ALA A 16 15.76 -13.03 10.50
CA ALA A 16 14.53 -12.38 10.05
C ALA A 16 14.76 -11.15 9.15
N SER A 17 15.95 -10.55 9.20
CA SER A 17 16.38 -9.47 8.31
C SER A 17 16.41 -9.83 6.82
N SER A 18 16.32 -11.11 6.43
CA SER A 18 16.30 -11.51 5.02
C SER A 18 14.95 -11.37 4.33
N CYS A 19 13.88 -11.05 5.05
CA CYS A 19 12.51 -11.03 4.52
C CYS A 19 11.95 -9.62 4.33
N THR A 20 12.73 -8.59 4.64
CA THR A 20 12.27 -7.18 4.61
C THR A 20 12.85 -6.47 3.39
N PRO A 21 12.03 -5.75 2.59
CA PRO A 21 12.53 -4.92 1.48
C PRO A 21 13.58 -3.90 1.94
N GLU A 22 14.58 -3.63 1.11
CA GLU A 22 15.64 -2.66 1.44
C GLU A 22 15.08 -1.27 1.74
N THR A 23 13.98 -0.88 1.10
CA THR A 23 13.35 0.43 1.27
C THR A 23 12.60 0.59 2.61
N ASP A 24 12.34 -0.48 3.36
CA ASP A 24 11.62 -0.39 4.65
C ASP A 24 12.40 0.41 5.70
N ILE A 25 13.73 0.49 5.57
CA ILE A 25 14.63 1.32 6.40
C ILE A 25 14.17 2.79 6.49
N TYR A 26 13.48 3.27 5.45
CA TYR A 26 12.96 4.63 5.39
C TYR A 26 11.63 4.76 6.12
N PHE A 27 11.09 3.73 6.73
CA PHE A 27 9.83 3.77 7.47
C PHE A 27 10.02 3.28 8.90
N GLY A 28 11.26 3.06 9.33
CA GLY A 28 11.59 2.49 10.64
C GLY A 28 11.46 0.97 10.64
N ASP A 29 11.54 0.37 11.83
CA ASP A 29 11.34 -1.06 11.99
C ASP A 29 9.83 -1.36 12.08
N ILE A 30 9.24 -1.81 10.98
CA ILE A 30 7.84 -2.21 10.92
C ILE A 30 7.76 -3.72 11.15
N PRO A 31 7.22 -4.17 12.30
CA PRO A 31 7.14 -5.59 12.62
C PRO A 31 6.13 -6.32 11.72
N TYR A 32 6.27 -7.64 11.65
CA TYR A 32 5.22 -8.51 11.13
C TYR A 32 4.22 -8.87 12.24
N LYS A 33 2.96 -9.06 11.85
CA LYS A 33 1.86 -9.46 12.71
C LYS A 33 1.03 -10.52 11.98
N ASP A 34 0.62 -11.53 12.73
CA ASP A 34 -0.35 -12.50 12.25
C ASP A 34 -1.75 -11.89 12.35
N VAL A 35 -2.47 -11.85 11.23
CA VAL A 35 -3.77 -11.19 11.09
C VAL A 35 -4.78 -12.21 10.59
N VAL A 36 -5.89 -12.35 11.31
CA VAL A 36 -7.04 -13.11 10.81
C VAL A 36 -7.81 -12.19 9.87
N TRP A 37 -7.94 -12.58 8.61
CA TRP A 37 -8.72 -11.81 7.65
C TRP A 37 -10.20 -11.99 7.91
N THR A 38 -10.91 -10.90 8.18
CA THR A 38 -12.37 -10.90 8.36
C THR A 38 -13.00 -9.96 7.35
N LYS A 39 -14.20 -10.27 6.88
CA LYS A 39 -14.93 -9.39 5.96
C LYS A 39 -15.20 -8.03 6.62
N ASP A 40 -14.59 -6.98 6.09
CA ASP A 40 -14.89 -5.60 6.48
C ASP A 40 -15.82 -4.95 5.45
N THR A 41 -17.10 -4.86 5.80
CA THR A 41 -18.12 -4.32 4.87
C THR A 41 -17.97 -2.83 4.64
N ARG A 42 -17.23 -2.09 5.47
CA ARG A 42 -17.00 -0.65 5.25
C ARG A 42 -16.35 -0.41 3.89
N PHE A 43 -15.46 -1.30 3.46
CA PHE A 43 -14.79 -1.21 2.15
C PHE A 43 -15.67 -1.66 0.99
N THR A 44 -16.71 -2.47 1.20
CA THR A 44 -17.71 -2.81 0.16
C THR A 44 -18.79 -1.75 0.05
N ASP A 45 -19.22 -1.20 1.17
CA ASP A 45 -20.42 -0.36 1.26
C ASP A 45 -20.12 1.12 0.95
N THR A 46 -18.86 1.54 1.06
CA THR A 46 -18.44 2.93 0.81
C THR A 46 -17.71 3.12 -0.52
N GLN A 47 -17.95 4.25 -1.17
CA GLN A 47 -17.23 4.65 -2.40
C GLN A 47 -15.84 5.19 -2.07
N PRO A 48 -14.80 4.88 -2.87
CA PRO A 48 -13.41 5.22 -2.59
C PRO A 48 -13.07 6.66 -3.02
N LYS A 49 -13.74 7.64 -2.39
CA LYS A 49 -13.76 9.06 -2.78
C LYS A 49 -12.42 9.77 -2.83
N VAL A 50 -11.48 9.31 -2.00
CA VAL A 50 -10.15 9.91 -1.86
C VAL A 50 -9.30 9.87 -3.14
N PHE A 51 -9.58 8.98 -4.09
CA PHE A 51 -8.71 8.79 -5.27
C PHE A 51 -9.05 9.64 -6.49
N TYR A 52 -10.13 10.41 -6.47
CA TYR A 52 -10.62 11.09 -7.68
C TYR A 52 -10.77 12.60 -7.58
N ASN A 53 -10.45 13.22 -6.45
CA ASN A 53 -10.40 14.69 -6.27
C ASN A 53 -11.64 15.41 -6.85
N GLU A 54 -12.82 14.77 -6.75
CA GLU A 54 -14.10 15.36 -7.14
C GLU A 54 -14.57 16.20 -5.95
N SER A 55 -14.63 17.52 -6.15
CA SER A 55 -15.00 18.52 -5.14
C SER A 55 -16.25 18.08 -4.36
N GLY A 56 -16.15 17.97 -3.03
CA GLY A 56 -17.28 17.65 -2.15
C GLY A 56 -17.35 16.21 -1.63
N ALA A 57 -16.28 15.41 -1.76
CA ALA A 57 -16.18 14.18 -1.00
C ALA A 57 -16.05 14.49 0.50
N ASP A 58 -17.02 14.04 1.31
CA ASP A 58 -16.77 13.77 2.72
C ASP A 58 -15.53 12.87 2.79
N GLU A 59 -14.44 13.46 3.28
CA GLU A 59 -13.12 12.84 3.31
C GLU A 59 -13.01 11.71 4.33
N ARG A 60 -14.09 11.36 5.05
CA ARG A 60 -14.09 10.28 6.04
C ARG A 60 -14.81 9.04 5.51
N SER A 61 -14.07 8.20 4.79
CA SER A 61 -14.49 6.84 4.44
C SER A 61 -13.41 5.86 4.88
N ALA A 62 -13.74 4.56 4.93
CA ALA A 62 -12.74 3.54 5.22
C ALA A 62 -11.54 3.60 4.25
N TRP A 63 -11.74 4.08 3.02
CA TRP A 63 -10.68 4.25 2.03
C TRP A 63 -9.71 5.41 2.35
N SER A 64 -10.18 6.50 2.95
CA SER A 64 -9.30 7.61 3.34
C SER A 64 -8.57 7.35 4.64
N GLU A 65 -9.12 6.51 5.53
CA GLU A 65 -8.43 6.03 6.73
C GLU A 65 -7.12 5.30 6.40
N ILE A 66 -7.10 4.55 5.29
CA ILE A 66 -5.97 3.72 4.88
C ILE A 66 -5.05 4.37 3.83
N TYR A 67 -5.40 5.56 3.34
CA TYR A 67 -4.66 6.24 2.27
C TYR A 67 -4.33 7.69 2.66
N PRO A 68 -3.27 7.91 3.47
CA PRO A 68 -2.86 9.25 3.88
C PRO A 68 -2.30 10.07 2.71
N SER A 69 -1.48 9.43 1.86
CA SER A 69 -0.98 10.01 0.62
C SER A 69 -0.47 8.91 -0.31
N GLY A 70 -0.49 9.17 -1.61
CA GLY A 70 0.21 8.35 -2.61
C GLY A 70 1.71 8.54 -2.66
N TRP A 71 2.25 9.55 -1.95
CA TRP A 71 3.65 9.95 -2.03
C TRP A 71 4.25 10.21 -0.65
N VAL A 72 5.53 9.93 -0.52
CA VAL A 72 6.31 10.13 0.71
C VAL A 72 7.64 10.82 0.43
N GLU A 73 8.11 11.62 1.40
CA GLU A 73 9.44 12.18 1.45
C GLU A 73 10.47 11.11 1.87
N VAL A 74 11.50 10.96 1.05
CA VAL A 74 12.69 10.16 1.35
C VAL A 74 13.90 11.08 1.37
N GLN A 75 14.51 11.19 2.55
CA GLN A 75 15.73 11.96 2.77
C GLN A 75 16.98 11.09 2.57
N GLY A 76 18.13 11.71 2.28
CA GLY A 76 19.40 11.01 2.18
C GLY A 76 19.48 9.98 1.04
N THR A 77 18.72 10.18 -0.04
CA THR A 77 18.66 9.28 -1.20
C THR A 77 20.03 9.11 -1.87
N SER A 78 20.82 10.19 -1.92
CA SER A 78 22.19 10.22 -2.45
C SER A 78 23.16 9.26 -1.75
N ALA A 79 23.01 9.07 -0.43
CA ALA A 79 23.88 8.19 0.35
C ALA A 79 23.61 6.70 0.10
N ARG A 80 22.39 6.35 -0.33
CA ARG A 80 21.97 4.96 -0.59
C ARG A 80 21.78 4.64 -2.08
N LYS A 81 22.20 5.55 -2.98
CA LYS A 81 22.11 5.39 -4.44
C LYS A 81 20.69 5.11 -4.96
N LEU A 82 19.66 5.60 -4.27
CA LEU A 82 18.29 5.56 -4.81
C LEU A 82 18.17 6.55 -5.97
N VAL A 83 17.66 6.09 -7.12
CA VAL A 83 17.51 6.91 -8.33
C VAL A 83 16.09 6.82 -8.87
N GLY A 84 15.50 7.97 -9.24
CA GLY A 84 14.17 8.04 -9.87
C GLY A 84 13.10 8.79 -9.08
N GLY A 85 13.36 9.19 -7.84
CA GLY A 85 12.46 10.04 -7.06
C GLY A 85 12.38 11.46 -7.60
N ALA A 86 11.26 12.14 -7.37
CA ALA A 86 11.07 13.53 -7.76
C ALA A 86 11.84 14.45 -6.79
N PRO A 87 12.84 15.24 -7.23
CA PRO A 87 13.64 16.05 -6.32
C PRO A 87 12.83 17.18 -5.67
N LEU A 88 12.76 17.19 -4.35
CA LEU A 88 11.98 18.17 -3.60
C LEU A 88 12.64 19.56 -3.59
N GLU A 89 13.95 19.63 -3.86
CA GLU A 89 14.68 20.88 -4.12
C GLU A 89 14.18 21.66 -5.35
N TYR A 90 13.50 20.99 -6.29
CA TYR A 90 12.92 21.64 -7.47
C TYR A 90 11.40 21.71 -7.39
N TRP A 91 10.79 20.65 -6.83
CA TRP A 91 9.34 20.47 -6.89
C TRP A 91 8.64 20.70 -5.56
N GLY A 92 9.33 20.94 -4.44
CA GLY A 92 8.70 21.21 -3.14
C GLY A 92 8.14 22.63 -3.05
N SER A 93 7.01 22.86 -2.38
CA SER A 93 6.32 24.17 -2.27
C SER A 93 7.17 25.22 -1.54
N GLU A 94 7.85 24.79 -0.48
CA GLU A 94 8.67 25.63 0.39
C GLU A 94 10.13 25.15 0.33
N LEU A 95 10.89 25.67 -0.65
CA LEU A 95 12.21 25.12 -1.04
C LEU A 95 13.22 25.05 0.11
N GLU A 96 13.12 25.97 1.08
CA GLU A 96 14.03 26.05 2.22
C GLU A 96 13.71 25.01 3.30
N GLU A 97 12.53 24.36 3.24
CA GLU A 97 12.11 23.35 4.23
C GLU A 97 12.55 21.92 3.90
N TRP A 98 13.11 21.69 2.71
CA TRP A 98 13.50 20.35 2.27
C TRP A 98 14.99 20.15 2.49
N GLU A 99 15.34 19.07 3.20
CA GLU A 99 16.73 18.67 3.34
C GLU A 99 17.35 18.41 1.96
N ALA A 100 18.61 18.82 1.78
CA ALA A 100 19.32 18.67 0.50
C ALA A 100 19.31 17.20 0.03
N GLY A 101 18.91 16.97 -1.22
CA GLY A 101 18.78 15.62 -1.80
C GLY A 101 17.52 14.86 -1.38
N SER A 102 16.54 15.50 -0.72
CA SER A 102 15.23 14.89 -0.48
C SER A 102 14.47 14.68 -1.78
N GLN A 103 13.76 13.55 -1.87
CA GLN A 103 12.95 13.20 -3.03
C GLN A 103 11.58 12.69 -2.61
N ALA A 104 10.56 12.96 -3.42
CA ALA A 104 9.24 12.38 -3.29
C ALA A 104 9.15 11.07 -4.08
N TRP A 105 8.61 10.04 -3.44
CA TRP A 105 8.45 8.69 -4.00
C TRP A 105 7.05 8.15 -3.75
N ALA A 106 6.52 7.36 -4.68
CA ALA A 106 5.33 6.56 -4.43
C ALA A 106 5.71 5.26 -3.72
N THR A 107 4.98 4.88 -2.68
CA THR A 107 5.16 3.57 -2.05
C THR A 107 4.32 2.53 -2.79
N THR A 108 4.87 1.32 -2.97
CA THR A 108 4.15 0.23 -3.66
C THR A 108 2.80 -0.06 -2.98
N LEU A 109 2.76 -0.11 -1.65
CA LEU A 109 1.54 -0.35 -0.91
C LEU A 109 0.46 0.72 -1.18
N MET A 110 0.82 2.00 -1.14
CA MET A 110 -0.15 3.07 -1.39
C MET A 110 -0.61 3.07 -2.85
N HIS A 111 0.26 2.73 -3.80
CA HIS A 111 -0.14 2.57 -5.20
C HIS A 111 -1.09 1.38 -5.40
N GLN A 112 -0.89 0.25 -4.71
CA GLN A 112 -1.84 -0.87 -4.74
C GLN A 112 -3.22 -0.47 -4.20
N ILE A 113 -3.26 0.25 -3.07
CA ILE A 113 -4.51 0.77 -2.48
C ILE A 113 -5.21 1.74 -3.45
N HIS A 114 -4.45 2.65 -4.09
CA HIS A 114 -4.96 3.55 -5.13
C HIS A 114 -5.57 2.79 -6.32
N CYS A 115 -4.85 1.79 -6.85
CA CYS A 115 -5.31 0.96 -7.95
C CYS A 115 -6.62 0.23 -7.60
N LEU A 116 -6.69 -0.39 -6.42
CA LEU A 116 -7.90 -1.06 -5.92
C LEU A 116 -9.10 -0.09 -5.84
N GLY A 117 -8.91 1.09 -5.27
CA GLY A 117 -9.95 2.11 -5.17
C GLY A 117 -10.40 2.62 -6.55
N MET A 118 -9.47 2.87 -7.47
CA MET A 118 -9.77 3.29 -8.84
C MET A 118 -10.52 2.23 -9.64
N MET A 119 -10.18 0.96 -9.45
CA MET A 119 -10.91 -0.16 -10.06
C MET A 119 -12.34 -0.23 -9.54
N LYS A 120 -12.53 -0.16 -8.21
CA LYS A 120 -13.87 -0.15 -7.60
C LYS A 120 -14.72 1.02 -8.12
N SER A 121 -14.16 2.23 -8.17
CA SER A 121 -14.86 3.40 -8.72
C SER A 121 -15.25 3.19 -10.18
N SER A 122 -14.34 2.64 -10.99
CA SER A 122 -14.60 2.41 -12.42
C SER A 122 -15.70 1.36 -12.61
N TRP A 123 -15.68 0.28 -11.82
CA TRP A 123 -16.73 -0.73 -11.79
C TRP A 123 -18.10 -0.12 -11.46
N HIS A 124 -18.19 0.69 -10.41
CA HIS A 124 -19.43 1.34 -10.04
C HIS A 124 -19.98 2.27 -11.14
N LYS A 125 -19.12 2.99 -11.85
CA LYS A 125 -19.55 3.81 -13.00
C LYS A 125 -20.10 2.96 -14.15
N ILE A 126 -19.51 1.79 -14.39
CA ILE A 126 -20.03 0.83 -15.38
C ILE A 126 -21.41 0.35 -14.97
N GLU A 127 -21.58 -0.08 -13.71
CA GLU A 127 -22.86 -0.56 -13.19
C GLU A 127 -23.96 0.52 -13.21
N SER A 128 -23.61 1.78 -12.92
CA SER A 128 -24.57 2.89 -12.95
C SER A 128 -24.85 3.44 -14.34
N GLY A 129 -24.15 2.96 -15.38
CA GLY A 129 -24.25 3.47 -16.75
C GLY A 129 -23.61 4.86 -16.95
N GLU A 130 -22.78 5.30 -16.01
CA GLU A 130 -22.05 6.57 -16.13
C GLU A 130 -20.91 6.47 -17.16
N PRO A 131 -20.66 7.53 -17.94
CA PRO A 131 -19.56 7.55 -18.89
C PRO A 131 -18.20 7.50 -18.18
N ILE A 132 -17.36 6.53 -18.57
CA ILE A 132 -15.95 6.48 -18.15
C ILE A 132 -15.15 7.48 -19.00
N ASN A 133 -14.44 8.41 -18.36
CA ASN A 133 -13.58 9.34 -19.08
C ASN A 133 -12.34 8.65 -19.70
N ASN A 134 -11.79 9.23 -20.77
CA ASN A 134 -10.64 8.65 -21.49
C ASN A 134 -9.37 8.48 -20.64
N ARG A 135 -9.16 9.30 -19.59
CA ARG A 135 -8.01 9.13 -18.68
C ARG A 135 -8.10 7.82 -17.89
N ARG A 136 -9.31 7.35 -17.57
CA ARG A 136 -9.52 6.09 -16.84
C ARG A 136 -9.46 4.86 -17.74
N HIS A 137 -9.72 5.00 -19.05
CA HIS A 137 -9.71 3.89 -20.01
C HIS A 137 -8.36 3.17 -20.12
N GLY A 138 -7.25 3.91 -20.20
CA GLY A 138 -5.91 3.29 -20.21
C GLY A 138 -5.40 2.89 -18.82
N HIS A 139 -5.93 3.53 -17.77
CA HIS A 139 -5.47 3.35 -16.40
C HIS A 139 -5.96 2.03 -15.80
N PHE A 140 -7.20 1.63 -16.08
CA PHE A 140 -7.79 0.38 -15.58
C PHE A 140 -6.98 -0.88 -15.96
N PRO A 141 -6.65 -1.15 -17.25
CA PRO A 141 -5.84 -2.32 -17.61
C PRO A 141 -4.42 -2.29 -17.03
N HIS A 142 -3.84 -1.09 -16.86
CA HIS A 142 -2.56 -0.93 -16.17
C HIS A 142 -2.64 -1.31 -14.68
N CYS A 143 -3.69 -0.88 -13.97
CA CYS A 143 -3.91 -1.26 -12.57
C CYS A 143 -4.01 -2.77 -12.39
N ILE A 144 -4.73 -3.44 -13.29
CA ILE A 144 -4.86 -4.91 -13.28
C ILE A 144 -3.49 -5.58 -13.40
N GLU A 145 -2.69 -5.17 -14.39
CA GLU A 145 -1.35 -5.73 -14.59
C GLU A 145 -0.42 -5.43 -13.41
N TYR A 146 -0.48 -4.22 -12.86
CA TYR A 146 0.29 -3.83 -11.67
C TYR A 146 -0.05 -4.69 -10.45
N LEU A 147 -1.35 -4.86 -10.15
CA LEU A 147 -1.80 -5.69 -9.01
C LEU A 147 -1.45 -7.17 -9.21
N ARG A 148 -1.49 -7.68 -10.45
CA ARG A 148 -1.04 -9.04 -10.76
C ARG A 148 0.43 -9.23 -10.37
N GLN A 149 1.30 -8.31 -10.77
CA GLN A 149 2.74 -8.35 -10.44
C GLN A 149 2.95 -8.25 -8.92
N ALA A 150 2.19 -7.40 -8.23
CA ALA A 150 2.24 -7.26 -6.78
C ALA A 150 1.89 -8.56 -6.04
N VAL A 151 0.79 -9.22 -6.43
CA VAL A 151 0.38 -10.51 -5.85
C VAL A 151 1.46 -11.56 -6.05
N MET A 152 2.04 -11.65 -7.25
CA MET A 152 3.12 -12.59 -7.52
C MET A 152 4.40 -12.28 -6.75
N CYS A 153 4.70 -11.00 -6.52
CA CYS A 153 5.87 -10.56 -5.76
C CYS A 153 5.75 -10.96 -4.27
N GLN A 154 4.56 -10.81 -3.68
CA GLN A 154 4.34 -11.13 -2.28
C GLN A 154 4.07 -12.63 -2.02
N ALA A 155 3.48 -13.33 -2.99
CA ALA A 155 3.22 -14.77 -3.00
C ALA A 155 2.75 -15.33 -1.64
N ASP A 156 1.57 -14.91 -1.18
CA ASP A 156 0.97 -15.44 0.03
C ASP A 156 0.54 -16.91 -0.18
N LEU A 157 1.15 -17.83 0.58
CA LEU A 157 0.92 -19.28 0.49
C LEU A 157 0.00 -19.80 1.61
N THR A 158 -0.72 -18.92 2.30
CA THR A 158 -1.70 -19.29 3.33
C THR A 158 -2.78 -20.22 2.74
N LEU A 159 -3.06 -21.35 3.39
CA LEU A 159 -4.06 -22.31 2.94
C LEU A 159 -5.45 -21.90 3.42
N GLU A 160 -6.39 -21.74 2.50
CA GLU A 160 -7.76 -21.39 2.83
C GLU A 160 -8.65 -22.64 2.97
N PRO A 161 -9.51 -22.72 4.01
CA PRO A 161 -10.41 -23.85 4.20
C PRO A 161 -11.63 -23.77 3.27
N ALA A 162 -12.20 -24.94 2.98
CA ALA A 162 -13.51 -25.02 2.31
C ALA A 162 -14.61 -24.44 3.21
N MET A 163 -15.48 -23.59 2.65
CA MET A 163 -16.64 -23.04 3.37
C MET A 163 -17.62 -24.13 3.78
N ASP A 164 -17.91 -25.06 2.87
CA ASP A 164 -18.74 -26.24 3.13
C ASP A 164 -18.08 -27.45 2.45
N PRO A 165 -17.25 -28.22 3.17
CA PRO A 165 -16.54 -29.35 2.58
C PRO A 165 -17.47 -30.50 2.19
N MET A 166 -18.75 -30.46 2.59
CA MET A 166 -19.70 -31.57 2.40
C MET A 166 -20.70 -31.32 1.26
N HIS A 167 -20.76 -30.12 0.68
CA HIS A 167 -21.72 -29.77 -0.37
C HIS A 167 -21.05 -29.18 -1.62
N TRP A 168 -21.46 -29.66 -2.79
CA TRP A 168 -20.95 -29.20 -4.09
C TRP A 168 -21.82 -28.06 -4.66
N PRO A 169 -21.23 -27.00 -5.25
CA PRO A 169 -19.80 -26.77 -5.45
C PRO A 169 -19.04 -26.36 -4.18
N ILE A 170 -17.86 -26.95 -3.98
CA ILE A 170 -16.97 -26.58 -2.86
C ILE A 170 -16.26 -25.28 -3.23
N GLY A 171 -16.33 -24.29 -2.34
CA GLY A 171 -15.63 -23.00 -2.48
C GLY A 171 -14.86 -22.63 -1.21
N THR A 172 -14.01 -21.63 -1.33
CA THR A 172 -13.30 -20.97 -0.21
C THR A 172 -13.67 -19.48 -0.19
N SER A 173 -13.71 -18.89 0.99
CA SER A 173 -13.93 -17.44 1.15
C SER A 173 -12.63 -16.66 1.38
N GLY A 174 -11.55 -17.32 1.78
CA GLY A 174 -10.32 -16.69 2.27
C GLY A 174 -10.44 -15.98 3.61
N TRP A 175 -11.65 -15.87 4.18
CA TRP A 175 -11.88 -15.26 5.49
C TRP A 175 -11.70 -16.28 6.62
N ASP A 176 -11.49 -15.75 7.82
CA ASP A 176 -11.26 -16.48 9.07
C ASP A 176 -10.00 -17.38 9.03
N VAL A 177 -9.07 -17.03 8.14
CA VAL A 177 -7.73 -17.64 8.02
C VAL A 177 -6.68 -16.66 8.50
N THR A 178 -5.62 -17.19 9.12
CA THR A 178 -4.50 -16.37 9.62
C THR A 178 -3.44 -16.17 8.55
N HIS A 179 -3.17 -14.91 8.22
CA HIS A 179 -2.13 -14.46 7.30
C HIS A 179 -1.00 -13.78 8.05
N ARG A 180 0.22 -13.79 7.49
CA ARG A 180 1.36 -13.03 8.03
C ARG A 180 1.54 -11.73 7.26
N CYS A 181 1.18 -10.61 7.88
CA CYS A 181 1.24 -9.29 7.27
C CYS A 181 2.25 -8.40 8.00
N LYS A 182 2.67 -7.29 7.39
CA LYS A 182 3.26 -6.19 8.16
C LYS A 182 2.19 -5.62 9.11
N ASP A 183 2.59 -5.16 10.29
CA ASP A 183 1.66 -4.54 11.23
C ASP A 183 1.07 -3.27 10.61
N TRP A 184 -0.23 -3.33 10.30
CA TRP A 184 -0.92 -2.29 9.54
C TRP A 184 -0.87 -0.93 10.21
N ASP A 185 -1.02 -0.87 11.54
CA ASP A 185 -1.04 0.40 12.26
C ASP A 185 0.34 1.06 12.22
N ALA A 186 1.39 0.25 12.42
CA ALA A 186 2.78 0.71 12.31
C ALA A 186 3.13 1.16 10.88
N VAL A 187 2.65 0.45 9.86
CA VAL A 187 2.79 0.86 8.46
C VAL A 187 2.13 2.21 8.22
N LEU A 188 0.87 2.37 8.65
CA LEU A 188 0.10 3.57 8.39
C LEU A 188 0.73 4.79 9.07
N ASP A 189 1.18 4.64 10.31
CA ASP A 189 1.87 5.70 11.04
C ASP A 189 3.19 6.09 10.37
N ALA A 190 3.98 5.10 9.94
CA ALA A 190 5.25 5.36 9.27
C ALA A 190 5.07 6.07 7.92
N VAL A 191 4.02 5.74 7.16
CA VAL A 191 3.68 6.44 5.92
C VAL A 191 3.21 7.86 6.21
N LYS A 192 2.32 8.06 7.19
CA LYS A 192 1.81 9.39 7.57
C LYS A 192 2.92 10.37 7.95
N GLN A 193 3.93 9.91 8.69
CA GLN A 193 5.06 10.74 9.11
C GLN A 193 5.88 11.32 7.96
N ARG A 194 5.75 10.73 6.76
CA ARG A 194 6.53 11.11 5.57
C ARG A 194 5.65 11.57 4.42
N ALA A 195 4.33 11.56 4.60
CA ALA A 195 3.39 11.82 3.53
C ALA A 195 3.60 13.22 2.94
N VAL A 196 3.72 13.29 1.62
CA VAL A 196 3.71 14.53 0.85
C VAL A 196 2.56 14.52 -0.12
N LEU A 197 1.93 15.65 -0.35
CA LEU A 197 0.79 15.81 -1.25
C LEU A 197 1.22 16.62 -2.47
N ARG A 198 0.64 16.29 -3.63
CA ARG A 198 0.85 17.05 -4.85
C ARG A 198 -0.23 18.13 -4.97
N ASP A 199 0.19 19.38 -5.02
CA ASP A 199 -0.65 20.48 -5.43
C ASP A 199 -0.66 20.54 -6.97
N ASN A 200 -1.85 20.41 -7.55
CA ASN A 200 -2.02 20.38 -9.00
C ASN A 200 -2.09 21.79 -9.62
N GLU A 201 -2.33 22.84 -8.83
CA GLU A 201 -2.45 24.21 -9.32
C GLU A 201 -1.07 24.81 -9.59
N ASN A 202 -0.16 24.65 -8.65
CA ASN A 202 1.21 25.15 -8.74
C ASN A 202 2.23 24.04 -9.11
N GLN A 203 1.79 22.79 -9.25
CA GLN A 203 2.61 21.62 -9.61
C GLN A 203 3.75 21.33 -8.60
N ARG A 204 3.52 21.61 -7.31
CA ARG A 204 4.50 21.42 -6.24
C ARG A 204 4.08 20.36 -5.22
N TRP A 205 5.04 19.84 -4.47
CA TRP A 205 4.84 18.92 -3.36
C TRP A 205 4.87 19.69 -2.03
N TYR A 206 3.98 19.36 -1.11
CA TYR A 206 4.02 19.90 0.25
C TYR A 206 3.83 18.78 1.27
N ARG A 207 4.35 18.95 2.49
CA ARG A 207 4.17 17.95 3.54
C ARG A 207 2.71 17.87 3.94
N MET A 208 2.20 16.65 4.13
CA MET A 208 0.89 16.46 4.71
C MET A 208 0.95 16.93 6.17
N THR A 209 0.30 18.04 6.49
CA THR A 209 0.11 18.44 7.88
C THR A 209 -0.94 17.52 8.49
N PRO A 210 -0.67 16.88 9.65
CA PRO A 210 -1.71 16.18 10.39
C PRO A 210 -2.82 17.19 10.68
N ARG A 211 -4.04 16.95 10.21
CA ARG A 211 -5.18 17.78 10.63
C ARG A 211 -5.25 17.72 12.15
N SER A 212 -5.21 18.88 12.80
CA SER A 212 -5.38 18.95 14.26
C SER A 212 -6.67 18.21 14.63
N SER A 213 -6.60 17.36 15.64
CA SER A 213 -7.71 16.59 16.20
C SER A 213 -8.76 17.46 16.91
N SER A 214 -8.97 18.71 16.48
CA SER A 214 -9.83 19.68 17.17
C SER A 214 -11.32 19.59 16.84
N LEU A 215 -11.78 18.54 16.15
CA LEU A 215 -13.21 18.29 15.94
C LEU A 215 -13.56 16.80 16.06
N GLN A 216 -13.39 16.25 17.27
CA GLN A 216 -14.27 15.20 17.77
C GLN A 216 -15.43 15.89 18.51
N ARG A 217 -16.55 16.09 17.81
CA ARG A 217 -17.88 16.24 18.40
C ARG A 217 -18.84 15.37 17.63
#